data_AF-A0A6A4AIN5-F1
#
_entry.id   AF-A0A6A4AIN5-F1
#
_cell.length_a   1.000
_cell.length_b   1.000
_cell.length_c   1.000
_cell.angle_alpha   90.00
_cell.angle_beta   90.00
_cell.angle_gamma   90.00
#
_symmetry.space_group_name_H-M   'P 1'
#
loop_
_entity.id
_entity.type
_entity.pdbx_description
1 polymer ?
#
loop_
_entity_poly.entity_id
_entity_poly.type
_entity_poly.pdbx_seq_one_letter_code
_entity_poly.pdbx_strand_id
1 'polypeptide(L)'
;MPGMKDDYEYDAEGDVKMAIPQPIFEVTRAPSLKVWSQSAITTFLRERKQCEGKVIEQCRVTGEVQAAVTRSIRSTLEPRVLEHVAHYLLKQDAASVSDDMLVAEMKRKVGTMVNGRVPDVTQLFGRELKMDLSEVDVEARIAAYFMKFDQLIEDNGLASMLGRGVAIDEQSRQRMKLRCEG
;
A
#
# COMPACT_ATOMS: atom_id res chain seq x y z
N MET A 1 -28.96 -49.19 8.13
CA MET A 1 -28.06 -48.02 8.17
C MET A 1 -26.80 -48.38 7.36
N PRO A 2 -26.67 -47.94 6.10
CA PRO A 2 -25.47 -48.20 5.31
C PRO A 2 -24.32 -47.32 5.80
N GLY A 3 -23.18 -47.94 6.12
CA GLY A 3 -22.02 -47.26 6.70
C GLY A 3 -21.28 -46.36 5.71
N MET A 4 -20.94 -45.16 6.17
CA MET A 4 -19.93 -44.31 5.54
C MET A 4 -18.60 -45.08 5.56
N LYS A 5 -18.14 -45.51 4.38
CA LYS A 5 -16.76 -45.89 4.17
C LYS A 5 -16.01 -44.60 3.93
N ASP A 6 -15.18 -44.24 4.89
CA ASP A 6 -14.25 -43.15 4.69
C ASP A 6 -13.01 -43.72 3.99
N ASP A 7 -12.79 -43.30 2.75
CA ASP A 7 -11.67 -43.73 1.92
C ASP A 7 -10.41 -42.94 2.30
N TYR A 8 -9.81 -43.24 3.46
CA TYR A 8 -8.47 -42.73 3.80
C TYR A 8 -7.38 -43.66 3.25
N GLU A 9 -6.42 -43.10 2.51
CA GLU A 9 -5.24 -43.82 2.05
C GLU A 9 -4.15 -43.77 3.12
N TYR A 10 -3.60 -44.93 3.50
CA TYR A 10 -2.58 -45.05 4.56
C TYR A 10 -1.21 -45.40 3.96
N ASP A 11 -0.13 -44.93 4.59
CA ASP A 11 1.24 -45.29 4.24
C ASP A 11 1.67 -46.64 4.83
N ALA A 12 2.93 -47.03 4.61
CA ALA A 12 3.45 -48.33 5.03
C ALA A 12 3.55 -48.47 6.56
N GLU A 13 3.52 -47.34 7.26
CA GLU A 13 3.58 -47.20 8.71
C GLU A 13 2.17 -47.14 9.34
N GLY A 14 1.12 -47.05 8.52
CA GLY A 14 -0.27 -47.01 8.94
C GLY A 14 -0.79 -45.60 9.26
N ASP A 15 -0.05 -44.56 8.86
CA ASP A 15 -0.46 -43.17 9.00
C ASP A 15 -1.23 -42.71 7.75
N VAL A 16 -2.18 -41.79 7.93
CA VAL A 16 -2.97 -41.24 6.82
C VAL A 16 -2.03 -40.46 5.89
N LYS A 17 -1.99 -40.83 4.61
CA LYS A 17 -1.22 -40.12 3.59
C LYS A 17 -1.76 -38.71 3.41
N MET A 18 -1.07 -37.74 4.00
CA MET A 18 -1.33 -36.33 3.78
C MET A 18 -0.75 -35.94 2.41
N ALA A 19 -1.57 -36.02 1.35
CA ALA A 19 -1.18 -35.64 -0.02
C ALA A 19 -0.96 -34.12 -0.22
N ILE A 20 -1.04 -33.32 0.83
CA ILE A 20 -0.92 -31.86 0.77
C ILE A 20 0.28 -31.44 1.62
N PRO A 21 1.39 -30.97 1.00
CA PRO A 21 2.48 -30.35 1.74
C PRO A 21 1.90 -29.20 2.57
N GLN A 22 2.14 -29.19 3.89
CA GLN A 22 1.76 -28.05 4.71
C GLN A 22 2.50 -26.81 4.20
N PRO A 23 1.79 -25.75 3.76
CA PRO A 23 2.47 -24.54 3.31
C PRO A 23 3.25 -23.94 4.48
N ILE A 24 4.52 -23.61 4.24
CA ILE A 24 5.31 -22.84 5.20
C ILE A 24 4.76 -21.40 5.13
N PHE A 25 3.92 -21.03 6.09
CA PHE A 25 3.37 -19.68 6.15
C PHE A 25 4.38 -18.72 6.77
N GLU A 26 4.98 -17.87 5.93
CA GLU A 26 5.62 -16.66 6.42
C GLU A 26 4.52 -15.74 6.99
N VAL A 27 4.62 -15.39 8.27
CA VAL A 27 3.64 -14.54 8.94
C VAL A 27 3.65 -13.16 8.27
N THR A 28 2.62 -12.87 7.49
CA THR A 28 2.43 -11.55 6.86
C THR A 28 2.16 -10.52 7.95
N ARG A 29 3.20 -9.77 8.36
CA ARG A 29 3.10 -8.79 9.44
C ARG A 29 2.50 -7.48 8.91
N ALA A 30 1.35 -7.09 9.44
CA ALA A 30 0.78 -5.78 9.18
C ALA A 30 1.72 -4.67 9.69
N PRO A 31 1.97 -3.60 8.90
CA PRO A 31 2.79 -2.48 9.33
C PRO A 31 2.11 -1.73 10.49
N SER A 32 2.91 -1.04 11.31
CA SER A 32 2.40 -0.25 12.44
C SER A 32 2.75 1.22 12.28
N LEU A 33 1.77 2.12 12.42
CA LEU A 33 2.02 3.56 12.34
C LEU A 33 2.29 4.15 13.73
N LYS A 34 3.55 4.54 13.96
CA LYS A 34 4.03 5.06 15.26
C LYS A 34 4.07 6.58 15.36
N VAL A 35 4.12 7.27 14.22
CA VAL A 35 4.25 8.72 14.15
C VAL A 35 3.30 9.27 13.11
N TRP A 36 2.59 10.34 13.43
CA TRP A 36 1.69 11.03 12.50
C TRP A 36 2.44 12.09 11.65
N SER A 37 3.38 11.64 10.83
CA SER A 37 4.11 12.47 9.85
C SER A 37 3.78 12.07 8.42
N GLN A 38 4.06 12.94 7.45
CA GLN A 38 3.81 12.62 6.03
C GLN A 38 4.63 11.40 5.60
N SER A 39 5.93 11.38 5.88
CA SER A 39 6.82 10.29 5.47
C SER A 39 6.41 8.95 6.10
N ALA A 40 6.03 8.97 7.38
CA ALA A 40 5.55 7.77 8.08
C ALA A 40 4.23 7.28 7.49
N ILE A 41 3.29 8.18 7.16
CA ILE A 41 2.00 7.80 6.56
C ILE A 41 2.19 7.28 5.13
N THR A 42 3.01 7.93 4.31
CA THR A 42 3.33 7.47 2.95
C THR A 42 3.96 6.07 2.99
N THR A 43 4.96 5.87 3.85
CA THR A 43 5.63 4.57 4.02
C THR A 43 4.63 3.52 4.50
N PHE A 44 3.83 3.85 5.51
CA PHE A 44 2.80 2.96 6.05
C PHE A 44 1.77 2.53 4.99
N LEU A 45 1.25 3.47 4.18
CA LEU A 45 0.29 3.15 3.12
C LEU A 45 0.88 2.22 2.05
N ARG A 46 2.16 2.42 1.70
CA ARG A 46 2.89 1.54 0.78
C ARG A 46 3.08 0.14 1.34
N GLU A 47 3.64 0.04 2.54
CA GLU A 47 3.87 -1.25 3.22
C GLU A 47 2.54 -2.00 3.41
N ARG A 48 1.47 -1.26 3.70
CA ARG A 48 0.14 -1.82 3.87
C ARG A 48 -0.41 -2.39 2.56
N LYS A 49 -0.24 -1.69 1.43
CA LYS A 49 -0.62 -2.20 0.10
C LYS A 49 0.14 -3.49 -0.24
N GLN A 50 1.42 -3.57 0.10
CA GLN A 50 2.22 -4.78 -0.09
C GLN A 50 1.74 -5.94 0.81
N CYS A 51 1.46 -5.64 2.08
CA CYS A 51 0.90 -6.59 3.04
C CYS A 51 -0.45 -7.14 2.57
N GLU A 52 -1.36 -6.27 2.13
CA GLU A 52 -2.67 -6.66 1.61
C GLU A 52 -2.55 -7.53 0.34
N GLY A 53 -1.59 -7.23 -0.54
CA GLY A 53 -1.27 -8.09 -1.68
C GLY A 53 -0.81 -9.50 -1.28
N LYS A 54 0.03 -9.61 -0.26
CA LYS A 54 0.45 -10.91 0.30
C LYS A 54 -0.72 -11.67 0.94
N VAL A 55 -1.58 -10.97 1.68
CA VAL A 55 -2.78 -11.56 2.29
C VAL A 55 -3.73 -12.10 1.21
N ILE A 56 -3.91 -11.39 0.09
CA ILE A 56 -4.74 -11.85 -1.03
C ILE A 56 -4.20 -13.17 -1.59
N GLU A 57 -2.89 -13.25 -1.84
CA GLU A 57 -2.29 -14.46 -2.40
C GLU A 57 -2.37 -15.63 -1.42
N GLN A 58 -2.16 -15.37 -0.11
CA GLN A 58 -2.36 -16.39 0.92
C GLN A 58 -3.80 -16.90 0.97
N CYS A 59 -4.78 -15.99 0.99
CA CYS A 59 -6.21 -16.34 0.97
C CYS A 59 -6.60 -17.16 -0.27
N ARG A 60 -5.97 -16.88 -1.44
CA ARG A 60 -6.19 -17.66 -2.67
C ARG A 60 -5.76 -19.12 -2.50
N VAL A 61 -4.71 -19.37 -1.72
CA VAL A 61 -4.16 -20.71 -1.47
C VAL A 61 -4.90 -21.41 -0.32
N THR A 62 -5.27 -20.69 0.73
CA THR A 62 -5.92 -21.25 1.94
C THR A 62 -7.44 -21.34 1.84
N GLY A 63 -8.06 -20.59 0.91
CA GLY A 63 -9.51 -20.46 0.83
C GLY A 63 -10.11 -19.53 1.90
N GLU A 64 -9.29 -18.81 2.65
CA GLU A 64 -9.75 -17.88 3.68
C GLU A 64 -10.41 -16.64 3.09
N VAL A 65 -11.34 -16.04 3.86
CA VAL A 65 -11.99 -14.79 3.48
C VAL A 65 -11.04 -13.62 3.78
N GLN A 66 -10.60 -12.91 2.73
CA GLN A 66 -9.65 -11.78 2.82
C GLN A 66 -10.03 -10.75 3.91
N ALA A 67 -11.32 -10.40 4.01
CA ALA A 67 -11.80 -9.42 4.98
C ALA A 67 -11.63 -9.90 6.44
N ALA A 68 -11.63 -11.21 6.68
CA ALA A 68 -11.42 -11.78 8.01
C ALA A 68 -9.93 -11.80 8.41
N VAL A 69 -9.03 -11.92 7.43
CA VAL A 69 -7.57 -12.02 7.65
C VAL A 69 -6.91 -10.65 7.65
N THR A 70 -7.49 -9.66 6.95
CA THR A 70 -6.92 -8.31 6.86
C THR A 70 -7.08 -7.55 8.15
N ARG A 71 -5.96 -7.17 8.76
CA ARG A 71 -5.95 -6.40 10.01
C ARG A 71 -6.42 -4.96 9.78
N SER A 72 -7.43 -4.50 10.53
CA SER A 72 -7.95 -3.12 10.48
C SER A 72 -6.87 -2.04 10.66
N ILE A 73 -7.01 -0.92 9.96
CA ILE A 73 -6.10 0.25 10.05
C ILE A 73 -6.05 0.76 11.48
N ARG A 74 -7.21 0.98 12.10
CA ARG A 74 -7.34 1.40 13.48
C ARG A 74 -6.46 0.57 14.43
N SER A 75 -6.48 -0.75 14.26
CA SER A 75 -5.71 -1.68 15.10
C SER A 75 -4.19 -1.65 14.83
N THR A 76 -3.76 -1.06 13.73
CA THR A 76 -2.34 -0.92 13.34
C THR A 76 -1.71 0.42 13.72
N LEU A 77 -2.51 1.37 14.18
CA LEU A 77 -2.00 2.63 14.74
C LEU A 77 -1.55 2.42 16.18
N GLU A 78 -0.45 3.06 16.58
CA GLU A 78 -0.14 3.15 18.01
C GLU A 78 -1.26 3.92 18.74
N PRO A 79 -1.64 3.52 19.97
CA PRO A 79 -2.77 4.13 20.69
C PRO A 79 -2.69 5.66 20.77
N ARG A 80 -1.49 6.20 21.05
CA ARG A 80 -1.24 7.65 21.12
C ARG A 80 -1.47 8.35 19.78
N VAL A 81 -1.12 7.70 18.67
CA VAL A 81 -1.36 8.23 17.31
C VAL A 81 -2.85 8.24 17.03
N LEU A 82 -3.55 7.14 17.35
CA LEU A 82 -4.99 7.03 17.15
C LEU A 82 -5.76 8.09 17.96
N GLU A 83 -5.43 8.26 19.24
CA GLU A 83 -6.01 9.31 20.10
C GLU A 83 -5.76 10.70 19.55
N HIS A 84 -4.53 10.98 19.10
CA HIS A 84 -4.19 12.27 18.50
C HIS A 84 -5.03 12.56 17.26
N VAL A 85 -5.14 11.59 16.34
CA VAL A 85 -5.90 11.75 15.10
C VAL A 85 -7.40 11.90 15.40
N ALA A 86 -7.95 11.06 16.26
CA ALA A 86 -9.36 11.10 16.64
C ALA A 86 -9.73 12.47 17.24
N HIS A 87 -9.01 12.88 18.29
CA HIS A 87 -9.35 14.07 19.06
C HIS A 87 -9.00 15.38 18.32
N TYR A 88 -7.79 15.47 17.75
CA TYR A 88 -7.32 16.74 17.21
C TYR A 88 -7.67 16.95 15.74
N LEU A 89 -7.69 15.89 14.93
CA LEU A 89 -7.90 16.00 13.48
C LEU A 89 -9.34 15.71 13.07
N LEU A 90 -9.91 14.62 13.59
CA LEU A 90 -11.27 14.18 13.24
C LEU A 90 -12.35 14.77 14.14
N LYS A 91 -11.99 15.35 15.29
CA LYS A 91 -12.92 15.90 16.28
C LYS A 91 -13.97 14.88 16.72
N GLN A 92 -13.54 13.64 16.88
CA GLN A 92 -14.38 12.51 17.27
C GLN A 92 -13.79 11.76 18.45
N ASP A 93 -14.63 10.97 19.11
CA ASP A 93 -14.16 10.04 20.13
C ASP A 93 -13.32 8.94 19.48
N ALA A 94 -12.29 8.47 20.19
CA ALA A 94 -11.45 7.41 19.67
C ALA A 94 -12.29 6.18 19.31
N ALA A 95 -13.36 5.82 20.02
CA ALA A 95 -14.18 4.64 19.73
C ALA A 95 -15.03 4.78 18.45
N SER A 96 -15.39 5.99 18.03
CA SER A 96 -16.24 6.21 16.84
C SER A 96 -15.46 6.29 15.52
N VAL A 97 -14.13 6.37 15.59
CA VAL A 97 -13.28 6.50 14.40
C VAL A 97 -13.18 5.16 13.66
N SER A 98 -13.66 5.16 12.42
CA SER A 98 -13.58 4.04 11.48
C SER A 98 -12.30 4.04 10.64
N ASP A 99 -11.99 2.90 10.02
CA ASP A 99 -10.84 2.77 9.11
C ASP A 99 -10.95 3.73 7.92
N ASP A 100 -12.14 3.92 7.35
CA ASP A 100 -12.36 4.85 6.23
C ASP A 100 -12.03 6.29 6.59
N MET A 101 -12.39 6.72 7.81
CA MET A 101 -12.04 8.05 8.30
C MET A 101 -10.54 8.22 8.46
N LEU A 102 -9.85 7.19 8.96
CA LEU A 102 -8.40 7.19 9.09
C LEU A 102 -7.72 7.25 7.71
N VAL A 103 -8.19 6.48 6.73
CA VAL A 103 -7.67 6.51 5.35
C VAL A 103 -7.87 7.87 4.72
N ALA A 104 -9.07 8.44 4.84
CA ALA A 104 -9.38 9.75 4.30
C ALA A 104 -8.44 10.82 4.89
N GLU A 105 -8.20 10.76 6.20
CA GLU A 105 -7.34 11.70 6.92
C GLU A 105 -5.85 11.51 6.57
N MET A 106 -5.39 10.26 6.41
CA MET A 106 -4.05 9.95 5.88
C MET A 106 -3.85 10.52 4.47
N LYS A 107 -4.80 10.26 3.56
CA LYS A 107 -4.77 10.78 2.18
C LYS A 107 -4.82 12.30 2.17
N ARG A 108 -5.63 12.92 3.03
CA ARG A 108 -5.67 14.37 3.22
C ARG A 108 -4.31 14.88 3.64
N LYS A 109 -3.68 14.32 4.67
CA LYS A 109 -2.37 14.78 5.14
C LYS A 109 -1.26 14.64 4.11
N VAL A 110 -1.28 13.57 3.31
CA VAL A 110 -0.36 13.39 2.18
C VAL A 110 -0.67 14.38 1.05
N GLY A 111 -1.95 14.65 0.76
CA GLY A 111 -2.40 15.50 -0.34
C GLY A 111 -2.51 17.01 -0.04
N THR A 112 -2.66 17.45 1.20
CA THR A 112 -2.81 18.89 1.54
C THR A 112 -1.49 19.65 1.42
N MET A 113 -0.35 18.96 1.51
CA MET A 113 0.94 19.65 1.47
C MET A 113 1.34 20.12 0.06
N VAL A 114 0.83 19.50 -1.01
CA VAL A 114 1.04 20.03 -2.38
C VAL A 114 0.37 21.38 -2.62
N ASN A 115 -0.64 21.76 -1.81
CA ASN A 115 -1.28 23.08 -1.90
C ASN A 115 -0.67 24.14 -0.96
N GLY A 116 0.01 23.74 0.13
CA GLY A 116 0.55 24.67 1.13
C GLY A 116 2.06 24.91 1.04
N ARG A 117 2.80 23.93 0.50
CA ARG A 117 4.21 24.05 0.13
C ARG A 117 4.36 23.19 -1.10
N VAL A 118 4.28 23.78 -2.29
CA VAL A 118 4.89 23.16 -3.46
C VAL A 118 6.31 22.82 -3.00
N PRO A 119 6.67 21.54 -2.80
CA PRO A 119 8.07 21.20 -2.57
C PRO A 119 8.81 21.83 -3.75
N ASP A 120 10.03 22.34 -3.59
CA ASP A 120 10.78 22.68 -4.80
C ASP A 120 10.99 21.37 -5.58
N VAL A 121 10.06 21.11 -6.50
CA VAL A 121 9.92 19.86 -7.24
C VAL A 121 11.20 19.66 -8.04
N THR A 122 11.79 20.77 -8.49
CA THR A 122 13.10 20.84 -9.12
C THR A 122 14.20 20.34 -8.19
N GLN A 123 14.24 20.82 -6.94
CA GLN A 123 15.25 20.39 -5.97
C GLN A 123 15.08 18.92 -5.57
N LEU A 124 13.83 18.46 -5.37
CA LEU A 124 13.52 17.08 -5.03
C LEU A 124 13.99 16.12 -6.12
N PHE A 125 13.58 16.35 -7.38
CA PHE A 125 14.01 15.51 -8.49
C PHE A 125 15.50 15.65 -8.77
N GLY A 126 16.08 16.86 -8.68
CA GLY A 126 17.52 17.05 -8.87
C GLY A 126 18.38 16.30 -7.84
N ARG A 127 17.89 16.11 -6.62
CA ARG A 127 18.59 15.34 -5.59
C ARG A 127 18.38 13.84 -5.72
N GLU A 128 17.12 13.41 -5.84
CA GLU A 128 16.73 12.01 -5.69
C GLU A 128 16.71 11.25 -7.02
N LEU A 129 16.40 11.93 -8.14
CA LEU A 129 16.24 11.30 -9.44
C LEU A 129 17.51 11.47 -10.29
N LYS A 130 18.41 10.48 -10.17
CA LYS A 130 19.64 10.41 -10.96
C LYS A 130 19.73 9.05 -11.63
N MET A 131 20.16 9.05 -12.89
CA MET A 131 20.45 7.83 -13.63
C MET A 131 21.64 7.12 -12.99
N ASP A 132 21.49 5.84 -12.70
CA ASP A 132 22.61 5.02 -12.21
C ASP A 132 23.52 4.65 -13.38
N LEU A 133 24.67 5.32 -13.51
CA LEU A 133 25.62 5.06 -14.59
C LEU A 133 26.48 3.82 -14.34
N SER A 134 26.37 3.18 -13.17
CA SER A 134 27.07 1.92 -12.88
C SER A 134 26.36 0.70 -13.50
N GLU A 135 25.07 0.82 -13.81
CA GLU A 135 24.34 -0.20 -14.57
C GLU A 135 24.79 -0.20 -16.04
N VAL A 136 25.24 -1.37 -16.49
CA VAL A 136 25.83 -1.59 -17.82
C VAL A 136 24.74 -1.80 -18.86
N ASP A 137 23.63 -2.42 -18.47
CA ASP A 137 22.46 -2.61 -19.32
C ASP A 137 21.69 -1.28 -19.46
N VAL A 138 21.68 -0.74 -20.68
CA VAL A 138 21.05 0.55 -20.97
C VAL A 138 19.54 0.49 -20.77
N GLU A 139 18.89 -0.61 -21.13
CA GLU A 139 17.43 -0.75 -20.99
C GLU A 139 17.05 -0.88 -19.52
N ALA A 140 17.77 -1.70 -18.76
CA ALA A 140 17.57 -1.85 -17.32
C ALA A 140 17.79 -0.52 -16.58
N ARG A 141 18.83 0.23 -16.96
CA ARG A 141 19.14 1.55 -16.41
C ARG A 141 18.02 2.56 -16.64
N ILE A 142 17.49 2.62 -17.87
CA ILE A 142 16.37 3.50 -18.22
C ILE A 142 15.11 3.08 -17.44
N ALA A 143 14.81 1.79 -17.38
CA ALA A 143 13.66 1.27 -16.64
C ALA A 143 13.74 1.62 -15.15
N ALA A 144 14.88 1.40 -14.51
CA ALA A 144 15.10 1.72 -13.09
C ALA A 144 14.91 3.23 -12.80
N TYR A 145 15.38 4.09 -13.72
CA TYR A 145 15.18 5.54 -13.60
C TYR A 145 13.69 5.93 -13.60
N PHE A 146 12.90 5.37 -14.53
CA PHE A 146 11.47 5.64 -14.60
C PHE A 146 10.68 5.02 -13.44
N MET A 147 11.06 3.83 -12.98
CA MET A 147 10.49 3.25 -11.76
C MET A 147 10.74 4.13 -10.53
N LYS A 148 11.95 4.69 -10.40
CA LYS A 148 12.29 5.63 -9.32
C LYS A 148 11.50 6.93 -9.43
N PHE A 149 11.30 7.44 -10.65
CA PHE A 149 10.43 8.59 -10.90
C PHE A 149 8.99 8.31 -10.47
N ASP A 150 8.44 7.16 -10.84
CA ASP A 150 7.09 6.75 -10.45
C ASP A 150 6.95 6.67 -8.94
N GLN A 151 7.94 6.06 -8.28
CA GLN A 151 8.01 5.97 -6.84
C GLN A 151 8.05 7.36 -6.17
N LEU A 152 8.87 8.29 -6.67
CA LEU A 152 8.98 9.65 -6.13
C LEU A 152 7.66 10.42 -6.26
N ILE A 153 6.92 10.21 -7.35
CA ILE A 153 5.62 10.84 -7.56
C ILE A 153 4.59 10.34 -6.57
N GLU A 154 4.54 9.02 -6.36
CA GLU A 154 3.65 8.42 -5.37
C GLU A 154 4.00 8.89 -3.95
N ASP A 155 5.29 8.88 -3.59
CA ASP A 155 5.74 9.23 -2.25
C ASP A 155 5.44 10.66 -1.84
N ASN A 156 5.51 11.57 -2.81
CA ASN A 156 5.36 13.00 -2.59
C ASN A 156 3.95 13.49 -2.97
N GLY A 157 3.02 12.60 -3.31
CA GLY A 157 1.66 12.97 -3.68
C GLY A 157 1.58 13.87 -4.91
N LEU A 158 2.58 13.81 -5.81
CA LEU A 158 2.70 14.69 -6.98
C LEU A 158 1.82 14.22 -8.15
N ALA A 159 1.12 13.09 -8.01
CA ALA A 159 0.34 12.46 -9.08
C ALA A 159 -0.73 13.41 -9.67
N SER A 160 -1.39 14.19 -8.82
CA SER A 160 -2.38 15.20 -9.23
C SER A 160 -1.75 16.40 -9.95
N MET A 161 -0.53 16.79 -9.58
CA MET A 161 0.17 17.91 -10.20
C MET A 161 0.76 17.54 -11.57
N LEU A 162 1.22 16.31 -11.73
CA LEU A 162 1.89 15.84 -12.95
C LEU A 162 0.93 15.22 -13.98
N GLY A 163 -0.35 15.05 -13.63
CA GLY A 163 -1.40 14.62 -14.55
C GLY A 163 -1.50 13.11 -14.72
N ARG A 164 -1.10 12.32 -13.71
CA ARG A 164 -1.23 10.84 -13.70
C ARG A 164 -2.42 10.33 -12.88
N GLY A 165 -3.42 11.16 -12.63
CA GLY A 165 -4.73 10.72 -12.16
C GLY A 165 -5.67 10.45 -13.33
N VAL A 166 -6.69 9.62 -13.14
CA VAL A 166 -7.86 9.59 -14.05
C VAL A 166 -8.37 11.03 -14.17
N ALA A 167 -8.50 11.55 -15.40
CA ALA A 167 -8.96 12.91 -15.64
C ALA A 167 -10.42 13.05 -15.21
N ILE A 168 -10.63 13.43 -13.95
CA ILE A 168 -11.95 13.63 -13.35
C ILE A 168 -12.46 15.07 -13.52
N ASP A 169 -11.65 16.00 -14.04
CA ASP A 169 -12.07 17.38 -14.27
C ASP A 169 -11.59 17.97 -15.61
N GLU A 170 -12.31 18.99 -16.09
CA GLU A 170 -12.05 19.72 -17.33
C GLU A 170 -10.65 20.38 -17.32
N GLN A 171 -10.15 20.74 -16.14
CA GLN A 171 -8.88 21.44 -15.93
C GLN A 171 -7.66 20.53 -16.17
N SER A 172 -7.76 19.27 -15.77
CA SER A 172 -6.76 18.23 -16.05
C SER A 172 -6.77 17.81 -17.53
N ARG A 173 -7.93 17.86 -18.19
CA ARG A 173 -8.03 17.70 -19.66
C ARG A 173 -7.38 18.86 -20.43
N GLN A 174 -7.55 20.10 -19.95
CA GLN A 174 -6.91 21.29 -20.52
C GLN A 174 -5.37 21.23 -20.41
N ARG A 175 -4.84 20.74 -19.27
CA ARG A 175 -3.40 20.59 -19.03
C ARG A 175 -2.72 19.57 -19.93
N MET A 176 -3.42 18.51 -20.34
CA MET A 176 -2.89 17.53 -21.31
C MET A 176 -2.78 18.12 -22.72
N LYS A 177 -3.73 18.96 -23.14
CA LYS A 177 -3.71 19.59 -24.48
C LYS A 177 -2.50 20.50 -24.68
N LEU A 178 -2.12 21.25 -23.65
CA LEU A 178 -0.96 22.16 -23.68
C LEU A 178 0.41 21.44 -23.76
N ARG A 179 0.46 20.11 -23.56
CA ARG A 179 1.71 19.33 -23.66
C ARG A 179 1.99 18.79 -25.06
N CYS A 180 1.00 18.81 -25.95
CA CYS A 180 1.12 18.27 -27.31
C CYS A 180 1.29 19.36 -28.39
N GLU A 181 1.41 20.63 -28.00
CA GLU A 181 1.61 21.77 -28.93
C GLU A 181 3.06 22.29 -28.87
N GLY A 182 4.03 21.37 -28.92
CA GLY A 182 5.46 21.67 -29.06
C GLY A 182 6.02 21.13 -30.36
#